data_AF-A0A930EXC2-F1
#
_entry.id   AF-A0A930EXC2-F1
#
_cell.length_a   1.000
_cell.length_b   1.000
_cell.length_c   1.000
_cell.angle_alpha   90.00
_cell.angle_beta   90.00
_cell.angle_gamma   90.00
#
_symmetry.space_group_name_H-M   'P 1'
#
loop_
_entity.id
_entity.type
_entity.pdbx_description
1 polymer ?
#
loop_
_entity_poly.entity_id
_entity_poly.type
_entity_poly.pdbx_seq_one_letter_code
_entity_poly.pdbx_strand_id
1 'polypeptide(L)'
;MIFRKINYQDIQYEREQLKMLRDQLFSLRDQEKKNIQVIHDRCQDIITDKVVEEIRQIPIKDLSKSFTRLPLQALEASHILTMYDLLKYNRRQLEALDGIGDETADKLMLALHRSTAAVKSQIHYRIDLEHLTNRDKEILHEIYFYLHTKENYTKLNAIYQETERGIQEAYDNSGLIGNFFSWIFSGRKKKQRFLKAVEDVKDLNQSAYAEIIKQFYENCIALKHVSFETVLQDYKDNAIQYYTVIEKLSEIEVKDDVDEDIDTSLLQQIQAIPLVLESFHTQLRHYQEFGVKYILHQKRVLLGDEMGLGKTIQAIAVMNHLHRKGHRYFLVICPAGLLLNWKREIEKLTDMQAYMLHGSGFSDYEIWKSDGGIAIINYEGLDKIIFDKDFPLDMVGVDEAHFVKNKEAQRTRNT
;
A
#
# COMPACT_ATOMS: atom_id res chain seq x y z
N MET A 1 46.41 -8.75 42.75
CA MET A 1 45.83 -10.10 42.89
C MET A 1 44.74 -10.44 41.86
N ILE A 2 44.40 -9.54 40.91
CA ILE A 2 43.30 -9.72 39.93
C ILE A 2 43.76 -10.39 38.60
N PHE A 3 45.06 -10.48 38.34
CA PHE A 3 45.61 -10.86 37.03
C PHE A 3 45.80 -12.37 36.76
N ARG A 4 45.30 -13.27 37.63
CA ARG A 4 45.69 -14.70 37.63
C ARG A 4 44.73 -15.69 36.96
N LYS A 5 43.65 -15.25 36.31
CA LYS A 5 42.74 -16.13 35.56
C LYS A 5 42.16 -15.43 34.32
N ILE A 6 43.02 -14.91 33.46
CA ILE A 6 42.59 -14.40 32.15
C ILE A 6 42.96 -15.46 31.11
N ASN A 7 41.98 -16.24 30.69
CA ASN A 7 42.16 -17.22 29.61
C ASN A 7 42.11 -16.47 28.27
N TYR A 8 43.25 -16.44 27.58
CA TYR A 8 43.37 -15.75 26.30
C TYR A 8 42.53 -16.40 25.19
N GLN A 9 42.29 -17.72 25.26
CA GLN A 9 41.40 -18.41 24.32
C GLN A 9 39.96 -17.94 24.48
N ASP A 10 39.47 -17.81 25.72
CA ASP A 10 38.13 -17.31 26.00
C ASP A 10 37.95 -15.88 25.49
N ILE A 11 38.97 -15.02 25.61
CA ILE A 11 38.91 -13.65 25.10
C ILE A 11 38.85 -13.63 23.56
N GLN A 12 39.64 -14.47 22.87
CA GLN A 12 39.58 -14.54 21.40
C GLN A 12 38.20 -15.04 20.95
N TYR A 13 37.63 -16.02 21.66
CA TYR A 13 36.29 -16.51 21.38
C TYR A 13 35.24 -15.40 21.50
N GLU A 14 35.24 -14.64 22.61
CA GLU A 14 34.32 -13.51 22.81
C GLU A 14 34.45 -12.43 21.73
N ARG A 15 35.68 -12.16 21.29
CA ARG A 15 35.95 -11.22 20.19
C ARG A 15 35.39 -11.70 18.86
N GLU A 16 35.53 -12.97 18.52
CA GLU A 16 34.95 -13.55 17.31
C GLU A 16 33.41 -13.55 17.38
N GLN A 17 32.82 -13.80 18.55
CA GLN A 17 31.37 -13.67 18.73
C GLN A 17 30.87 -12.24 18.51
N LEU A 18 31.57 -11.24 19.04
CA LEU A 18 31.23 -9.83 18.82
C LEU A 18 31.37 -9.45 17.34
N LYS A 19 32.41 -9.96 16.67
CA LYS A 19 32.59 -9.76 15.23
C LYS A 19 31.42 -10.34 14.44
N MET A 20 31.02 -11.58 14.74
CA MET A 20 29.88 -12.24 14.10
C MET A 20 28.59 -11.46 14.32
N LEU A 21 28.34 -11.01 15.56
CA LEU A 21 27.18 -10.19 15.91
C LEU A 21 27.15 -8.88 15.12
N ARG A 22 28.29 -8.21 15.03
CA ARG A 22 28.47 -6.98 14.26
C ARG A 22 28.19 -7.22 12.77
N ASP A 23 28.74 -8.29 12.20
CA ASP A 23 28.57 -8.61 10.78
C ASP A 23 27.10 -8.99 10.46
N GLN A 24 26.43 -9.73 11.34
CA GLN A 24 24.99 -10.01 11.26
C GLN A 24 24.17 -8.73 11.29
N LEU A 25 24.50 -7.84 12.23
CA LEU A 25 23.87 -6.54 12.36
C LEU A 25 24.05 -5.73 11.06
N PHE A 26 25.26 -5.53 10.55
CA PHE A 26 25.44 -4.81 9.27
C PHE A 26 24.68 -5.45 8.10
N SER A 27 24.69 -6.78 8.01
CA SER A 27 23.95 -7.50 6.97
C SER A 27 22.44 -7.25 7.05
N LEU A 28 21.84 -7.19 8.24
CA LEU A 28 20.42 -6.90 8.42
C LEU A 28 20.06 -5.51 7.90
N ARG A 29 20.87 -4.49 8.21
CA ARG A 29 20.64 -3.10 7.77
C ARG A 29 20.60 -2.97 6.26
N ASP A 30 21.55 -3.58 5.57
CA ASP A 30 21.62 -3.50 4.11
C ASP A 30 20.49 -4.32 3.46
N GLN A 31 20.06 -5.40 4.11
CA GLN A 31 19.00 -6.26 3.62
C GLN A 31 17.65 -5.57 3.55
N GLU A 32 17.29 -4.70 4.52
CA GLU A 32 16.01 -3.98 4.49
C GLU A 32 15.91 -3.07 3.26
N LYS A 33 16.94 -2.23 3.04
CA LYS A 33 17.01 -1.33 1.89
C LYS A 33 17.01 -2.10 0.58
N LYS A 34 17.78 -3.17 0.50
CA LYS A 34 17.86 -4.02 -0.68
C LYS A 34 16.50 -4.65 -1.00
N ASN A 35 15.77 -5.13 0.01
CA ASN A 35 14.45 -5.70 -0.19
C ASN A 35 13.46 -4.66 -0.75
N ILE A 36 13.42 -3.46 -0.15
CA ILE A 36 12.57 -2.36 -0.64
C ILE A 36 12.89 -2.02 -2.10
N GLN A 37 14.18 -1.91 -2.45
CA GLN A 37 14.60 -1.63 -3.83
C GLN A 37 14.19 -2.75 -4.78
N VAL A 38 14.39 -4.02 -4.40
CA VAL A 38 14.02 -5.17 -5.23
C VAL A 38 12.52 -5.20 -5.50
N ILE A 39 11.67 -4.91 -4.50
CA ILE A 39 10.22 -4.84 -4.70
C ILE A 39 9.88 -3.69 -5.64
N HIS A 40 10.46 -2.51 -5.45
CA HIS A 40 10.26 -1.35 -6.31
C HIS A 40 10.60 -1.67 -7.77
N ASP A 41 11.81 -2.16 -8.04
CA ASP A 41 12.31 -2.45 -9.39
C ASP A 41 11.39 -3.47 -10.09
N ARG A 42 11.00 -4.53 -9.38
CA ARG A 42 10.10 -5.57 -9.91
C ARG A 42 8.71 -5.05 -10.22
N CYS A 43 8.15 -4.20 -9.35
CA CYS A 43 6.88 -3.52 -9.63
C CYS A 43 7.00 -2.64 -10.88
N GLN A 44 8.07 -1.84 -10.98
CA GLN A 44 8.31 -0.94 -12.10
C GLN A 44 8.47 -1.70 -13.42
N ASP A 45 9.16 -2.83 -13.43
CA ASP A 45 9.30 -3.69 -14.62
C ASP A 45 7.94 -4.16 -15.12
N ILE A 46 7.08 -4.65 -14.22
CA ILE A 46 5.74 -5.15 -14.59
C ILE A 46 4.85 -3.99 -15.06
N ILE A 47 4.87 -2.85 -14.37
CA ILE A 47 4.11 -1.65 -14.78
C ILE A 47 4.58 -1.17 -16.14
N THR A 48 5.89 -1.14 -16.39
CA THR A 48 6.47 -0.71 -17.67
C THR A 48 6.03 -1.61 -18.81
N ASP A 49 6.02 -2.92 -18.62
CA ASP A 49 5.54 -3.86 -19.64
C ASP A 49 4.06 -3.62 -19.97
N LYS A 50 3.22 -3.40 -18.95
CA LYS A 50 1.80 -3.06 -19.15
C LYS A 50 1.62 -1.71 -19.85
N VAL A 51 2.43 -0.69 -19.51
CA VAL A 51 2.42 0.60 -20.21
C VAL A 51 2.73 0.39 -21.69
N VAL A 52 3.74 -0.41 -22.00
CA VAL A 52 4.13 -0.73 -23.38
C VAL A 52 3.01 -1.45 -24.13
N GLU A 53 2.30 -2.38 -23.48
CA GLU A 53 1.13 -3.07 -24.05
C GLU A 53 -0.01 -2.09 -24.37
N GLU A 54 -0.32 -1.18 -23.46
CA GLU A 54 -1.38 -0.16 -23.63
C GLU A 54 -1.03 0.83 -24.75
N ILE A 55 0.16 1.47 -24.70
CA ILE A 55 0.55 2.48 -25.71
C ILE A 55 0.70 1.88 -27.11
N ARG A 56 0.90 0.56 -27.24
CA ARG A 56 0.90 -0.14 -28.54
C ARG A 56 -0.47 -0.11 -29.20
N GLN A 57 -1.55 0.01 -28.42
CA GLN A 57 -2.92 0.10 -28.94
C GLN A 57 -3.36 1.54 -29.17
N ILE A 58 -2.66 2.55 -28.62
CA ILE A 58 -3.06 3.95 -28.71
C ILE A 58 -2.62 4.56 -30.06
N PRO A 59 -3.56 4.99 -30.91
CA PRO A 59 -3.24 5.63 -32.19
C PRO A 59 -2.49 6.96 -32.00
N ILE A 60 -1.53 7.25 -32.88
CA ILE A 60 -0.70 8.46 -32.81
C ILE A 60 -1.53 9.76 -32.88
N LYS A 61 -2.68 9.73 -33.54
CA LYS A 61 -3.62 10.85 -33.60
C LYS A 61 -4.19 11.27 -32.24
N ASP A 62 -4.22 10.36 -31.27
CA ASP A 62 -4.76 10.66 -29.94
C ASP A 62 -3.81 11.54 -29.12
N LEU A 63 -2.54 11.63 -29.54
CA LEU A 63 -1.53 12.55 -29.03
C LEU A 63 -1.87 14.02 -29.31
N SER A 64 -2.81 14.28 -30.23
CA SER A 64 -3.35 15.62 -30.52
C SER A 64 -4.02 16.30 -29.32
N LYS A 65 -4.47 15.54 -28.31
CA LYS A 65 -4.99 16.09 -27.05
C LYS A 65 -3.93 16.89 -26.27
N SER A 66 -2.66 16.54 -26.44
CA SER A 66 -1.51 17.13 -25.73
C SER A 66 -0.56 17.88 -26.67
N PHE A 67 -0.83 17.88 -27.98
CA PHE A 67 0.04 18.43 -29.01
C PHE A 67 -0.74 19.29 -30.00
N THR A 68 -0.42 20.59 -30.05
CA THR A 68 -1.05 21.54 -30.98
C THR A 68 -0.47 21.37 -32.39
N ARG A 69 -1.31 21.08 -33.40
CA ARG A 69 -0.92 20.86 -34.81
C ARG A 69 0.08 19.70 -35.00
N LEU A 70 -0.34 18.50 -34.60
CA LEU A 70 0.43 17.27 -34.78
C LEU A 70 0.76 17.03 -36.27
N PRO A 71 2.02 16.76 -36.65
CA PRO A 71 2.43 16.54 -38.05
C PRO A 71 2.03 15.13 -38.52
N LEU A 72 0.73 14.84 -38.54
CA LEU A 72 0.19 13.51 -38.82
C LEU A 72 0.67 12.93 -40.14
N GLN A 73 0.70 13.73 -41.21
CA GLN A 73 1.14 13.27 -42.52
C GLN A 73 2.61 12.81 -42.53
N ALA A 74 3.50 13.54 -41.85
CA ALA A 74 4.92 13.18 -41.75
C ALA A 74 5.13 11.90 -40.94
N LEU A 75 4.38 11.74 -39.85
CA LEU A 75 4.41 10.56 -38.99
C LEU A 75 3.87 9.31 -39.71
N GLU A 76 2.72 9.45 -40.38
CA GLU A 76 2.09 8.35 -41.15
C GLU A 76 2.95 7.93 -42.35
N ALA A 77 3.56 8.89 -43.06
CA ALA A 77 4.51 8.60 -44.14
C ALA A 77 5.74 7.81 -43.67
N SER A 78 6.10 7.94 -42.39
CA SER A 78 7.20 7.24 -41.74
C SER A 78 6.75 5.95 -41.03
N HIS A 79 5.51 5.50 -41.26
CA HIS A 79 4.89 4.34 -40.61
C HIS A 79 4.78 4.44 -39.07
N ILE A 80 4.75 5.65 -38.53
CA ILE A 80 4.51 5.90 -37.10
C ILE A 80 3.00 6.03 -36.88
N LEU A 81 2.35 4.91 -36.57
CA LEU A 81 0.88 4.84 -36.46
C LEU A 81 0.38 4.85 -35.01
N THR A 82 1.23 4.45 -34.06
CA THR A 82 0.89 4.35 -32.64
C THR A 82 1.88 5.12 -31.76
N MET A 83 1.51 5.37 -30.51
CA MET A 83 2.44 5.93 -29.51
C MET A 83 3.68 5.05 -29.33
N TYR A 84 3.51 3.72 -29.39
CA TYR A 84 4.61 2.77 -29.32
C TYR A 84 5.60 2.90 -30.49
N ASP A 85 5.10 3.17 -31.70
CA ASP A 85 5.98 3.38 -32.85
C ASP A 85 6.81 4.66 -32.69
N LEU A 86 6.21 5.72 -32.15
CA LEU A 86 6.93 6.96 -31.85
C LEU A 86 8.01 6.75 -30.78
N LEU A 87 7.75 5.92 -29.76
CA LEU A 87 8.70 5.63 -28.67
C LEU A 87 10.02 5.00 -29.14
N LYS A 88 10.03 4.36 -30.32
CA LYS A 88 11.24 3.75 -30.91
C LYS A 88 12.24 4.76 -31.46
N TYR A 89 11.82 6.02 -31.60
CA TYR A 89 12.63 7.10 -32.17
C TYR A 89 13.18 7.99 -31.06
N ASN A 90 14.46 8.36 -31.17
CA ASN A 90 15.02 9.45 -30.38
C ASN A 90 14.83 10.80 -31.09
N ARG A 91 15.04 11.91 -30.37
CA ARG A 91 14.90 13.29 -30.90
C ARG A 91 15.56 13.48 -32.27
N ARG A 92 16.82 13.05 -32.42
CA ARG A 92 17.59 13.25 -33.68
C ARG A 92 17.00 12.46 -34.84
N GLN A 93 16.48 11.25 -34.57
CA GLN A 93 15.82 10.44 -35.58
C GLN A 93 14.49 11.05 -36.01
N LEU A 94 13.76 11.71 -35.09
CA LEU A 94 12.53 12.44 -35.42
C LEU A 94 12.79 13.68 -36.27
N GLU A 95 13.81 14.46 -35.94
CA GLU A 95 14.22 15.65 -36.71
C GLU A 95 14.67 15.29 -38.14
N ALA A 96 15.19 14.08 -38.35
CA ALA A 96 15.59 13.60 -39.67
C ALA A 96 14.39 13.20 -40.57
N LEU A 97 13.16 13.17 -40.03
CA LEU A 97 11.97 12.84 -40.81
C LEU A 97 11.49 14.05 -41.62
N ASP A 98 11.11 13.82 -42.87
CA ASP A 98 10.61 14.87 -43.74
C ASP A 98 9.32 15.47 -43.17
N GLY A 99 9.28 16.80 -43.02
CA GLY A 99 8.17 17.52 -42.39
C GLY A 99 8.24 17.66 -40.86
N ILE A 100 9.32 17.22 -40.21
CA ILE A 100 9.54 17.41 -38.76
C ILE A 100 10.80 18.25 -38.52
N GLY A 101 10.62 19.49 -38.04
CA GLY A 101 11.73 20.35 -37.61
C GLY A 101 12.13 20.13 -36.14
N ASP A 102 13.27 20.72 -35.74
CA ASP A 102 13.85 20.60 -34.39
C ASP A 102 12.85 20.89 -33.26
N GLU A 103 12.13 22.02 -33.32
CA GLU A 103 11.14 22.40 -32.30
C GLU A 103 9.93 21.43 -32.27
N THR A 104 9.57 20.85 -33.42
CA THR A 104 8.48 19.86 -33.53
C THR A 104 8.92 18.54 -32.92
N ALA A 105 10.16 18.11 -33.14
CA ALA A 105 10.73 16.90 -32.55
C ALA A 105 10.77 16.98 -31.01
N ASP A 106 11.20 18.11 -30.45
CA ASP A 106 11.20 18.33 -28.99
C ASP A 106 9.78 18.27 -28.40
N LYS A 107 8.82 18.93 -29.05
CA LYS A 107 7.42 18.89 -28.61
C LYS A 107 6.83 17.47 -28.70
N LEU A 108 7.23 16.68 -29.70
CA LEU A 108 6.73 15.30 -29.88
C LEU A 108 7.24 14.41 -28.76
N MET A 109 8.52 14.53 -28.40
CA MET A 109 9.11 13.81 -27.26
C MET A 109 8.42 14.19 -25.95
N LEU A 110 8.19 15.47 -25.71
CA LEU A 110 7.53 15.94 -24.49
C LEU A 110 6.08 15.46 -24.40
N ALA A 111 5.33 15.53 -25.50
CA ALA A 111 3.93 15.10 -25.53
C ALA A 111 3.81 13.57 -25.44
N LEU A 112 4.75 12.81 -26.01
CA LEU A 112 4.86 11.36 -25.82
C LEU A 112 5.14 11.04 -24.35
N HIS A 113 6.13 11.68 -23.72
CA HIS A 113 6.46 11.48 -22.31
C HIS A 113 5.26 11.71 -21.40
N ARG A 114 4.57 12.85 -21.55
CA ARG A 114 3.36 13.18 -20.77
C ARG A 114 2.24 12.17 -20.96
N SER A 115 2.02 11.74 -22.19
CA SER A 115 0.95 10.78 -22.50
C SER A 115 1.28 9.38 -21.96
N THR A 116 2.54 8.96 -22.04
CA THR A 116 3.02 7.70 -21.44
C THR A 116 2.94 7.73 -19.91
N ALA A 117 3.28 8.85 -19.28
CA ALA A 117 3.12 9.05 -17.84
C ALA A 117 1.64 8.98 -17.42
N ALA A 118 0.74 9.59 -18.21
CA ALA A 118 -0.70 9.49 -17.98
C ALA A 118 -1.22 8.04 -18.09
N VAL A 119 -0.75 7.27 -19.07
CA VAL A 119 -1.08 5.84 -19.18
C VAL A 119 -0.53 5.06 -17.97
N LYS A 120 0.72 5.31 -17.58
CA LYS A 120 1.34 4.70 -16.39
C LYS A 120 0.51 4.94 -15.12
N SER A 121 0.01 6.16 -14.93
CA SER A 121 -0.80 6.52 -13.76
C SER A 121 -2.14 5.76 -13.66
N GLN A 122 -2.63 5.21 -14.77
CA GLN A 122 -3.87 4.44 -14.82
C GLN A 122 -3.64 2.94 -14.63
N ILE A 123 -2.38 2.49 -14.67
CA ILE A 123 -2.03 1.07 -14.53
C ILE A 123 -1.86 0.73 -13.06
N HIS A 124 -2.76 -0.11 -12.58
CA HIS A 124 -2.63 -0.74 -11.26
C HIS A 124 -2.07 -2.15 -11.42
N TYR A 125 -0.92 -2.42 -10.82
CA TYR A 125 -0.38 -3.78 -10.81
C TYR A 125 -1.28 -4.68 -9.95
N ARG A 126 -1.87 -5.70 -10.59
CA ARG A 126 -2.69 -6.72 -9.96
C ARG A 126 -2.17 -8.11 -10.30
N ILE A 127 -2.12 -8.95 -9.27
CA ILE A 127 -1.74 -10.36 -9.36
C ILE A 127 -2.97 -11.17 -9.79
N ASP A 128 -2.85 -11.86 -10.92
CA ASP A 128 -3.84 -12.85 -11.37
C ASP A 128 -3.53 -14.21 -10.75
N LEU A 129 -4.42 -14.68 -9.88
CA LEU A 129 -4.29 -15.97 -9.20
C LEU A 129 -4.50 -17.17 -10.12
N GLU A 130 -5.22 -17.00 -11.24
CA GLU A 130 -5.48 -18.07 -12.20
C GLU A 130 -4.28 -18.30 -13.14
N HIS A 131 -3.49 -17.25 -13.37
CA HIS A 131 -2.34 -17.26 -14.28
C HIS A 131 -1.07 -16.65 -13.67
N LEU A 132 -0.65 -17.16 -12.52
CA LEU A 132 0.56 -16.70 -11.84
C LEU A 132 1.83 -16.89 -12.70
N THR A 133 2.45 -15.78 -13.08
CA THR A 133 3.75 -15.78 -13.76
C THR A 133 4.91 -16.00 -12.76
N ASN A 134 6.11 -16.31 -13.26
CA ASN A 134 7.29 -16.40 -12.38
C ASN A 134 7.60 -15.06 -11.69
N ARG A 135 7.32 -13.93 -12.37
CA ARG A 135 7.50 -12.59 -11.78
C ARG A 135 6.53 -12.33 -10.63
N ASP A 136 5.28 -12.81 -10.74
CA ASP A 136 4.31 -12.73 -9.65
C ASP A 136 4.77 -13.57 -8.45
N LYS A 137 5.33 -14.76 -8.68
CA LYS A 137 5.85 -15.60 -7.59
C LYS A 137 7.03 -14.92 -6.88
N GLU A 138 7.95 -14.36 -7.65
CA GLU A 138 9.12 -13.66 -7.10
C GLU A 138 8.69 -12.45 -6.29
N ILE A 139 7.77 -11.61 -6.79
CA ILE A 139 7.34 -10.43 -6.03
C ILE A 139 6.56 -10.79 -4.77
N LEU A 140 5.74 -11.84 -4.82
CA LEU A 140 5.04 -12.35 -3.64
C LEU A 140 6.04 -12.81 -2.56
N HIS A 141 7.14 -13.45 -2.93
CA HIS A 141 8.19 -13.83 -1.99
C HIS A 141 8.86 -12.61 -1.34
N GLU A 142 9.21 -11.59 -2.12
CA GLU A 142 9.88 -10.38 -1.59
C GLU A 142 8.95 -9.59 -0.67
N ILE A 143 7.66 -9.46 -1.05
CA ILE A 143 6.66 -8.79 -0.22
C ILE A 143 6.38 -9.58 1.06
N TYR A 144 6.28 -10.91 0.99
CA TYR A 144 6.18 -11.76 2.18
C TYR A 144 7.36 -11.49 3.13
N PHE A 145 8.59 -11.55 2.61
CA PHE A 145 9.77 -11.25 3.41
C PHE A 145 9.71 -9.84 4.02
N TYR A 146 9.26 -8.83 3.27
CA TYR A 146 9.07 -7.46 3.78
C TYR A 146 8.07 -7.39 4.94
N LEU A 147 6.87 -7.94 4.76
CA LEU A 147 5.78 -7.88 5.75
C LEU A 147 6.19 -8.57 7.07
N HIS A 148 6.84 -9.73 6.97
CA HIS A 148 7.26 -10.53 8.14
C HIS A 148 8.54 -10.05 8.82
N THR A 149 9.21 -9.00 8.30
CA THR A 149 10.44 -8.45 8.89
C THR A 149 10.35 -6.98 9.30
N LYS A 150 9.38 -6.21 8.76
CA LYS A 150 9.25 -4.75 8.95
C LYS A 150 9.20 -4.30 10.42
N GLU A 151 8.42 -4.96 11.27
CA GLU A 151 8.34 -4.58 12.70
C GLU A 151 9.67 -4.81 13.42
N ASN A 152 10.36 -5.90 13.08
CA ASN A 152 11.65 -6.23 13.68
C ASN A 152 12.74 -5.27 13.20
N TYR A 153 12.72 -4.83 11.94
CA TYR A 153 13.60 -3.76 11.47
C TYR A 153 13.36 -2.44 12.18
N THR A 154 12.10 -2.10 12.51
CA THR A 154 11.77 -0.90 13.30
C THR A 154 12.40 -0.98 14.70
N LYS A 155 12.30 -2.13 15.37
CA LYS A 155 12.94 -2.37 16.66
C LYS A 155 14.46 -2.34 16.55
N LEU A 156 15.02 -2.96 15.52
CA LEU A 156 16.46 -2.99 15.26
C LEU A 156 17.01 -1.57 15.05
N ASN A 157 16.32 -0.73 14.28
CA ASN A 157 16.68 0.68 14.05
C ASN A 157 16.74 1.51 15.35
N ALA A 158 15.85 1.26 16.30
CA ALA A 158 15.94 1.87 17.64
C ALA A 158 17.19 1.39 18.39
N ILE A 159 17.48 0.08 18.34
CA ILE A 159 18.69 -0.52 18.96
C ILE A 159 19.96 0.06 18.35
N TYR A 160 20.03 0.25 17.03
CA TYR A 160 21.18 0.84 16.35
C TYR A 160 21.53 2.22 16.89
N GLN A 161 20.54 3.11 17.04
CA GLN A 161 20.79 4.47 17.50
C GLN A 161 21.43 4.50 18.90
N GLU A 162 21.14 3.50 19.73
CA GLU A 162 21.69 3.37 21.08
C GLU A 162 23.03 2.62 21.13
N THR A 163 23.25 1.63 20.24
CA THR A 163 24.31 0.61 20.42
C THR A 163 25.31 0.47 19.27
N GLU A 164 25.06 1.00 18.07
CA GLU A 164 25.99 0.91 16.91
C GLU A 164 27.37 1.46 17.27
N ARG A 165 27.39 2.61 17.94
CA ARG A 165 28.61 3.25 18.42
C ARG A 165 29.33 2.40 19.47
N GLY A 166 28.59 1.77 20.39
CA GLY A 166 29.16 0.91 21.43
C GLY A 166 29.78 -0.37 20.88
N ILE A 167 29.10 -1.06 19.96
CA ILE A 167 29.59 -2.29 19.32
C ILE A 167 30.80 -2.00 18.43
N GLN A 168 30.75 -0.93 17.64
CA GLN A 168 31.87 -0.54 16.77
C GLN A 168 33.08 -0.08 17.59
N GLU A 169 32.87 0.76 18.62
CA GLU A 169 33.94 1.19 19.52
C GLU A 169 34.53 -0.01 20.30
N ALA A 170 33.70 -0.95 20.78
CA ALA A 170 34.18 -2.17 21.44
C ALA A 170 35.00 -3.06 20.49
N TYR A 171 34.53 -3.24 19.25
CA TYR A 171 35.26 -3.99 18.22
C TYR A 171 36.59 -3.31 17.84
N ASP A 172 36.62 -2.00 17.61
CA ASP A 172 37.83 -1.27 17.27
C ASP A 172 38.85 -1.30 18.41
N ASN A 173 38.38 -1.15 19.65
CA ASN A 173 39.21 -1.30 20.85
C ASN A 173 39.67 -2.75 21.09
N SER A 174 38.94 -3.74 20.60
CA SER A 174 39.33 -5.16 20.61
C SER A 174 40.58 -5.44 19.75
N GLY A 175 40.99 -4.54 18.86
CA GLY A 175 42.25 -4.66 18.11
C GLY A 175 43.50 -4.78 19.02
N LEU A 176 43.40 -4.31 20.27
CA LEU A 176 44.42 -4.47 21.31
C LEU A 176 44.61 -5.92 21.78
N ILE A 177 43.69 -6.82 21.41
CA ILE A 177 43.62 -8.22 21.81
C ILE A 177 44.42 -9.14 20.87
N GLY A 178 45.08 -8.61 19.83
CA GLY A 178 45.71 -9.43 18.79
C GLY A 178 46.96 -10.23 19.19
N ASN A 179 47.70 -9.89 20.25
CA ASN A 179 48.95 -10.59 20.60
C ASN A 179 49.18 -10.71 22.12
N PHE A 180 49.10 -11.95 22.65
CA PHE A 180 49.27 -12.29 24.07
C PHE A 180 50.57 -11.72 24.66
N PHE A 181 51.68 -11.83 23.92
CA PHE A 181 52.97 -11.29 24.33
C PHE A 181 52.99 -9.76 24.36
N SER A 182 52.33 -9.08 23.43
CA SER A 182 52.24 -7.60 23.41
C SER A 182 51.51 -7.06 24.66
N TRP A 183 50.55 -7.81 25.17
CA TRP A 183 49.81 -7.47 26.38
C TRP A 183 50.63 -7.71 27.66
N ILE A 184 51.36 -8.83 27.79
CA ILE A 184 52.18 -9.14 28.98
C ILE A 184 53.21 -8.04 29.25
N PHE A 185 53.86 -7.53 28.21
CA PHE A 185 54.90 -6.50 28.29
C PHE A 185 54.35 -5.06 28.22
N SER A 186 53.03 -4.87 28.25
CA SER A 186 52.43 -3.53 28.15
C SER A 186 52.36 -2.78 29.50
N GLY A 187 52.45 -1.44 29.44
CA GLY A 187 52.33 -0.57 30.61
C GLY A 187 50.91 -0.53 31.22
N ARG A 188 50.79 -0.08 32.48
CA ARG A 188 49.53 -0.07 33.27
C ARG A 188 48.32 0.48 32.52
N LYS A 189 48.46 1.63 31.84
CA LYS A 189 47.36 2.27 31.09
C LYS A 189 46.85 1.39 29.94
N LYS A 190 47.74 0.70 29.21
CA LYS A 190 47.37 -0.20 28.11
C LYS A 190 46.71 -1.49 28.63
N LYS A 191 47.17 -2.02 29.77
CA LYS A 191 46.52 -3.15 30.46
C LYS A 191 45.10 -2.82 30.93
N GLN A 192 44.87 -1.63 31.48
CA GLN A 192 43.53 -1.19 31.90
C GLN A 192 42.57 -1.04 30.71
N ARG A 193 43.02 -0.41 29.61
CA ARG A 193 42.22 -0.31 28.38
C ARG A 193 41.86 -1.68 27.79
N PHE A 194 42.82 -2.62 27.81
CA PHE A 194 42.56 -4.00 27.38
C PHE A 194 41.49 -4.68 28.24
N LEU A 195 41.60 -4.59 29.58
CA LEU A 195 40.62 -5.23 30.47
C LEU A 195 39.23 -4.65 30.30
N LYS A 196 39.13 -3.33 30.16
CA LYS A 196 37.87 -2.65 29.87
C LYS A 196 37.28 -3.12 28.53
N ALA A 197 38.10 -3.20 27.47
CA ALA A 197 37.63 -3.69 26.18
C ALA A 197 37.12 -5.15 26.26
N VAL A 198 37.75 -6.01 27.07
CA VAL A 198 37.28 -7.39 27.27
C VAL A 198 35.95 -7.44 28.03
N GLU A 199 35.76 -6.57 29.02
CA GLU A 199 34.52 -6.43 29.78
C GLU A 199 33.39 -5.91 28.88
N ASP A 200 33.64 -4.83 28.14
CA ASP A 200 32.70 -4.24 27.17
C ASP A 200 32.25 -5.28 26.12
N VAL A 201 33.17 -6.10 25.59
CA VAL A 201 32.86 -7.18 24.63
C VAL A 201 31.94 -8.23 25.25
N LYS A 202 32.22 -8.67 26.48
CA LYS A 202 31.43 -9.69 27.17
C LYS A 202 30.03 -9.19 27.50
N ASP A 203 29.93 -7.98 28.02
CA ASP A 203 28.66 -7.34 28.37
C ASP A 203 27.78 -7.18 27.13
N LEU A 204 28.36 -6.78 25.99
CA LEU A 204 27.66 -6.69 24.72
C LEU A 204 27.18 -8.07 24.22
N ASN A 205 28.04 -9.09 24.24
CA ASN A 205 27.67 -10.45 23.82
C ASN A 205 26.56 -11.07 24.68
N GLN A 206 26.49 -10.71 25.96
CA GLN A 206 25.48 -11.20 26.91
C GLN A 206 24.25 -10.28 27.02
N SER A 207 24.24 -9.18 26.27
CA SER A 207 23.13 -8.23 26.29
C SER A 207 21.87 -8.82 25.66
N ALA A 208 20.70 -8.32 26.08
CA ALA A 208 19.42 -8.66 25.46
C ALA A 208 19.40 -8.33 23.95
N TYR A 209 20.15 -7.29 23.55
CA TYR A 209 20.25 -6.88 22.15
C TYR A 209 21.00 -7.90 21.28
N ALA A 210 22.06 -8.53 21.80
CA ALA A 210 22.79 -9.55 21.07
C ALA A 210 21.90 -10.75 20.71
N GLU A 211 21.03 -11.14 21.64
CA GLU A 211 20.06 -12.20 21.43
C GLU A 211 19.01 -11.80 20.38
N ILE A 212 18.47 -10.58 20.45
CA ILE A 212 17.50 -10.05 19.46
C ILE A 212 18.10 -10.05 18.05
N ILE A 213 19.35 -9.61 17.89
CA ILE A 213 20.03 -9.56 16.58
C ILE A 213 20.19 -10.97 16.01
N LYS A 214 20.67 -11.93 16.81
CA LYS A 214 20.86 -13.32 16.38
C LYS A 214 19.54 -13.96 15.96
N GLN A 215 18.51 -13.86 16.81
CA GLN A 215 17.18 -14.40 16.52
C GLN A 215 16.58 -13.76 15.27
N PHE A 216 16.73 -12.45 15.10
CA PHE A 216 16.21 -11.79 13.91
C PHE A 216 16.98 -12.19 12.64
N TYR A 217 18.30 -12.31 12.72
CA TYR A 217 19.13 -12.78 11.61
C TYR A 217 18.74 -14.21 11.18
N GLU A 218 18.55 -15.13 12.13
CA GLU A 218 18.09 -16.50 11.87
C GLU A 218 16.68 -16.51 11.26
N ASN A 219 15.76 -15.69 11.77
CA ASN A 219 14.42 -15.55 11.21
C ASN A 219 14.46 -15.05 9.76
N CYS A 220 15.30 -14.07 9.45
CA CYS A 220 15.49 -13.59 8.08
C CYS A 220 16.01 -14.70 7.15
N ILE A 221 16.91 -15.57 7.61
CA ILE A 221 17.36 -16.72 6.82
C ILE A 221 16.19 -17.67 6.56
N ALA A 222 15.41 -18.00 7.60
CA ALA A 222 14.27 -18.89 7.48
C ALA A 222 13.21 -18.36 6.49
N LEU A 223 12.87 -17.07 6.59
CA LEU A 223 11.87 -16.42 5.72
C LEU A 223 12.29 -16.40 4.24
N LYS A 224 13.59 -16.30 3.94
CA LYS A 224 14.10 -16.39 2.55
C LYS A 224 13.94 -17.76 1.91
N HIS A 225 13.81 -18.81 2.72
CA HIS A 225 13.72 -20.21 2.26
C HIS A 225 12.31 -20.80 2.42
N VAL A 226 11.32 -19.98 2.75
CA VAL A 226 9.92 -20.42 2.86
C VAL A 226 9.42 -20.96 1.51
N SER A 227 8.51 -21.95 1.53
CA SER A 227 7.94 -22.49 0.29
C SER A 227 6.94 -21.52 -0.34
N PHE A 228 6.78 -21.58 -1.66
CA PHE A 228 5.83 -20.72 -2.36
C PHE A 228 4.37 -21.02 -1.94
N GLU A 229 4.03 -22.25 -1.58
CA GLU A 229 2.68 -22.58 -1.08
C GLU A 229 2.34 -21.81 0.20
N THR A 230 3.33 -21.63 1.07
CA THR A 230 3.16 -20.86 2.32
C THR A 230 2.97 -19.38 2.00
N VAL A 231 3.78 -18.83 1.10
CA VAL A 231 3.66 -17.44 0.63
C VAL A 231 2.32 -17.20 -0.06
N LEU A 232 1.87 -18.15 -0.89
CA LEU A 232 0.61 -18.04 -1.59
C LEU A 232 -0.57 -18.12 -0.63
N GLN A 233 -0.48 -18.95 0.41
CA GLN A 233 -1.51 -19.01 1.44
C GLN A 233 -1.55 -17.71 2.25
N ASP A 234 -0.39 -17.20 2.68
CA ASP A 234 -0.29 -15.90 3.35
C ASP A 234 -0.84 -14.77 2.48
N TYR A 235 -0.52 -14.76 1.18
CA TYR A 235 -1.09 -13.82 0.23
C TYR A 235 -2.61 -13.96 0.13
N LYS A 236 -3.17 -15.17 0.06
CA LYS A 236 -4.63 -15.36 0.00
C LYS A 236 -5.32 -14.83 1.25
N ASP A 237 -4.69 -15.03 2.41
CA ASP A 237 -5.22 -14.60 3.70
C ASP A 237 -5.01 -13.09 3.93
N ASN A 238 -3.93 -12.52 3.37
CA ASN A 238 -3.46 -11.15 3.63
C ASN A 238 -3.26 -10.29 2.37
N ALA A 239 -3.97 -10.57 1.26
CA ALA A 239 -3.75 -9.95 -0.06
C ALA A 239 -3.70 -8.42 -0.03
N ILE A 240 -4.48 -7.81 0.87
CA ILE A 240 -4.54 -6.36 1.06
C ILE A 240 -3.19 -5.78 1.50
N GLN A 241 -2.49 -6.47 2.41
CA GLN A 241 -1.17 -6.03 2.87
C GLN A 241 -0.16 -6.05 1.73
N TYR A 242 -0.27 -7.04 0.84
CA TYR A 242 0.58 -7.14 -0.34
C TYR A 242 0.32 -6.02 -1.34
N TYR A 243 -0.94 -5.73 -1.66
CA TYR A 243 -1.28 -4.60 -2.54
C TYR A 243 -0.85 -3.25 -1.95
N THR A 244 -0.96 -3.07 -0.63
CA THR A 244 -0.46 -1.86 0.04
C THR A 244 1.05 -1.68 -0.16
N VAL A 245 1.81 -2.77 -0.09
CA VAL A 245 3.26 -2.75 -0.36
C VAL A 245 3.54 -2.45 -1.82
N ILE A 246 2.80 -3.07 -2.75
CA ILE A 246 2.92 -2.82 -4.20
C ILE A 246 2.67 -1.34 -4.50
N GLU A 247 1.57 -0.77 -4.04
CA GLU A 247 1.23 0.65 -4.26
C GLU A 247 2.32 1.55 -3.67
N LYS A 248 2.58 1.39 -2.37
CA LYS A 248 3.54 2.23 -1.66
C LYS A 248 4.94 2.17 -2.24
N LEU A 249 5.43 0.99 -2.60
CA LEU A 249 6.80 0.80 -3.08
C LEU A 249 6.93 1.00 -4.58
N SER A 250 5.87 0.84 -5.37
CA SER A 250 5.92 1.19 -6.80
C SER A 250 5.93 2.70 -7.03
N GLU A 251 5.28 3.50 -6.18
CA GLU A 251 5.26 4.96 -6.26
C GLU A 251 6.51 5.64 -5.68
N ILE A 252 7.48 4.91 -5.13
CA ILE A 252 8.76 5.49 -4.68
C ILE A 252 9.58 5.88 -5.91
N GLU A 253 9.25 6.99 -6.54
CA GLU A 253 10.22 7.71 -7.34
C GLU A 253 11.34 8.14 -6.39
N VAL A 254 12.53 7.56 -6.59
CA VAL A 254 13.76 8.16 -6.07
C VAL A 254 13.80 9.57 -6.67
N LYS A 255 13.53 10.57 -5.82
CA LYS A 255 13.44 12.00 -6.14
C LYS A 255 14.33 12.38 -7.33
N ASP A 256 13.68 12.80 -8.40
CA ASP A 256 13.98 14.05 -9.07
C ASP A 256 12.63 14.59 -9.60
N ASP A 257 12.20 15.71 -9.02
CA ASP A 257 11.10 16.60 -9.43
C ASP A 257 9.79 15.94 -9.91
N VAL A 258 8.81 15.78 -9.00
CA VAL A 258 7.41 15.59 -9.41
C VAL A 258 6.45 16.55 -8.71
N ASP A 259 5.72 17.23 -9.59
CA ASP A 259 4.62 18.16 -9.39
C ASP A 259 3.49 17.59 -8.51
N GLU A 260 2.88 18.52 -7.78
CA GLU A 260 1.64 18.42 -7.03
C GLU A 260 0.46 18.10 -7.95
N ASP A 261 -0.24 16.97 -7.79
CA ASP A 261 -1.63 16.86 -8.25
C ASP A 261 -2.45 15.75 -7.54
N ILE A 262 -2.17 15.54 -6.26
CA ILE A 262 -3.22 15.30 -5.26
C ILE A 262 -2.94 16.31 -4.17
N ASP A 263 -3.92 17.16 -3.84
CA ASP A 263 -3.79 18.11 -2.75
C ASP A 263 -3.43 17.32 -1.48
N THR A 264 -2.15 17.31 -1.11
CA THR A 264 -1.63 16.52 0.01
C THR A 264 -2.35 16.92 1.30
N SER A 265 -2.89 18.15 1.33
CA SER A 265 -3.76 18.63 2.38
C SER A 265 -5.10 17.88 2.45
N LEU A 266 -5.71 17.50 1.33
CA LEU A 266 -6.96 16.74 1.29
C LEU A 266 -6.77 15.31 1.77
N LEU A 267 -5.70 14.63 1.35
CA LEU A 267 -5.37 13.29 1.84
C LEU A 267 -5.14 13.27 3.35
N GLN A 268 -4.39 14.25 3.86
CA GLN A 268 -4.19 14.41 5.30
C GLN A 268 -5.50 14.68 6.04
N GLN A 269 -6.37 15.54 5.49
CA GLN A 269 -7.69 15.82 6.07
C GLN A 269 -8.59 14.59 6.11
N ILE A 270 -8.62 13.78 5.04
CA ILE A 270 -9.40 12.54 4.99
C ILE A 270 -8.85 11.55 6.01
N GLN A 271 -7.53 11.32 6.04
CA GLN A 271 -6.91 10.37 6.97
C GLN A 271 -7.11 10.75 8.44
N ALA A 272 -7.17 12.06 8.74
CA ALA A 272 -7.40 12.60 10.07
C ALA A 272 -8.84 12.42 10.58
N ILE A 273 -9.80 11.99 9.74
CA ILE A 273 -11.18 11.75 10.18
C ILE A 273 -11.19 10.58 11.18
N PRO A 274 -11.65 10.80 12.43
CA PRO A 274 -11.74 9.74 13.41
C PRO A 274 -12.88 8.79 13.02
N LEU A 275 -12.57 7.50 12.89
CA LEU A 275 -13.55 6.45 12.66
C LEU A 275 -13.98 5.78 13.96
N VAL A 276 -15.27 5.90 14.28
CA VAL A 276 -15.95 5.11 15.31
C VAL A 276 -16.56 3.87 14.67
N LEU A 277 -15.99 2.69 14.96
CA LEU A 277 -16.43 1.39 14.45
C LEU A 277 -16.86 0.42 15.56
N GLU A 278 -17.24 0.95 16.73
CA GLU A 278 -17.83 0.15 17.80
C GLU A 278 -19.07 -0.59 17.29
N SER A 279 -19.22 -1.86 17.67
CA SER A 279 -20.25 -2.79 17.16
C SER A 279 -20.29 -2.97 15.63
N PHE A 280 -19.18 -2.69 14.95
CA PHE A 280 -18.96 -3.13 13.58
C PHE A 280 -18.22 -4.47 13.62
N HIS A 281 -18.86 -5.54 13.16
CA HIS A 281 -18.43 -6.93 13.38
C HIS A 281 -17.31 -7.41 12.43
N THR A 282 -16.70 -6.49 11.69
CA THR A 282 -15.55 -6.78 10.82
C THR A 282 -14.55 -5.63 10.86
N GLN A 283 -13.30 -5.91 10.50
CA GLN A 283 -12.32 -4.86 10.23
C GLN A 283 -12.44 -4.36 8.79
N LEU A 284 -12.25 -3.05 8.59
CA LEU A 284 -12.16 -2.45 7.26
C LEU A 284 -10.76 -2.64 6.68
N ARG A 285 -10.68 -2.86 5.37
CA ARG A 285 -9.42 -2.80 4.61
C ARG A 285 -8.97 -1.33 4.51
N HIS A 286 -7.68 -1.05 4.33
CA HIS A 286 -7.20 0.34 4.33
C HIS A 286 -7.87 1.23 3.26
N TYR A 287 -8.07 0.72 2.04
CA TYR A 287 -8.82 1.45 1.00
C TYR A 287 -10.30 1.61 1.35
N GLN A 288 -10.90 0.66 2.07
CA GLN A 288 -12.28 0.77 2.55
C GLN A 288 -12.38 1.79 3.67
N GLU A 289 -11.43 1.80 4.59
CA GLU A 289 -11.30 2.81 5.64
C GLU A 289 -11.14 4.21 5.01
N PHE A 290 -10.27 4.34 4.01
CA PHE A 290 -10.11 5.55 3.23
C PHE A 290 -11.42 5.93 2.53
N GLY A 291 -12.09 5.00 1.85
CA GLY A 291 -13.38 5.22 1.21
C GLY A 291 -14.46 5.70 2.18
N VAL A 292 -14.54 5.09 3.37
CA VAL A 292 -15.44 5.50 4.46
C VAL A 292 -15.11 6.92 4.92
N LYS A 293 -13.83 7.21 5.21
CA LYS A 293 -13.39 8.57 5.59
C LYS A 293 -13.66 9.58 4.48
N TYR A 294 -13.47 9.20 3.23
CA TYR A 294 -13.73 10.03 2.07
C TYR A 294 -15.22 10.37 1.96
N ILE A 295 -16.11 9.39 2.14
CA ILE A 295 -17.57 9.62 2.18
C ILE A 295 -17.93 10.55 3.35
N LEU A 296 -17.38 10.32 4.55
CA LEU A 296 -17.62 11.18 5.71
C LEU A 296 -17.13 12.62 5.50
N HIS A 297 -16.00 12.79 4.80
CA HIS A 297 -15.45 14.09 4.46
C HIS A 297 -16.31 14.85 3.45
N GLN A 298 -16.59 14.20 2.31
CA GLN A 298 -17.20 14.83 1.14
C GLN A 298 -18.74 14.90 1.24
N LYS A 299 -19.34 14.03 2.06
CA LYS A 299 -20.80 13.88 2.32
C LYS A 299 -21.64 13.42 1.12
N ARG A 300 -21.33 13.89 -0.10
CA ARG A 300 -21.99 13.53 -1.35
C ARG A 300 -20.96 12.92 -2.29
N VAL A 301 -20.98 11.60 -2.43
CA VAL A 301 -19.97 10.84 -3.17
C VAL A 301 -20.63 9.84 -4.10
N LEU A 302 -20.04 9.68 -5.29
CA LEU A 302 -20.27 8.52 -6.14
C LEU A 302 -19.09 7.55 -5.96
N LEU A 303 -19.36 6.36 -5.42
CA LEU A 303 -18.35 5.32 -5.27
C LEU A 303 -18.20 4.56 -6.59
N GLY A 304 -17.19 4.92 -7.35
CA GLY A 304 -16.84 4.31 -8.65
C GLY A 304 -15.97 3.05 -8.53
N ASP A 305 -15.69 2.56 -7.32
CA ASP A 305 -14.88 1.37 -7.08
C ASP A 305 -15.38 0.18 -7.91
N GLU A 306 -14.47 -0.67 -8.37
CA GLU A 306 -14.84 -1.89 -9.10
C GLU A 306 -15.80 -2.80 -8.32
N MET A 307 -16.55 -3.61 -9.07
CA MET A 307 -17.41 -4.64 -8.50
C MET A 307 -16.57 -5.63 -7.69
N GLY A 308 -17.00 -5.96 -6.47
CA GLY A 308 -16.28 -6.90 -5.58
C GLY A 308 -15.32 -6.24 -4.56
N LEU A 309 -15.04 -4.94 -4.64
CA LEU A 309 -14.17 -4.24 -3.67
C LEU A 309 -14.84 -3.95 -2.30
N GLY A 310 -16.09 -4.36 -2.12
CA GLY A 310 -16.79 -4.22 -0.84
C GLY A 310 -17.38 -2.83 -0.60
N LYS A 311 -17.93 -2.18 -1.64
CA LYS A 311 -18.69 -0.92 -1.53
C LYS A 311 -19.83 -1.01 -0.50
N THR A 312 -20.52 -2.15 -0.45
CA THR A 312 -21.55 -2.43 0.56
C THR A 312 -21.01 -2.32 1.98
N ILE A 313 -19.84 -2.93 2.25
CA ILE A 313 -19.18 -2.87 3.57
C ILE A 313 -18.81 -1.42 3.92
N GLN A 314 -18.27 -0.66 2.96
CA GLN A 314 -17.97 0.76 3.16
C GLN A 314 -19.23 1.56 3.52
N ALA A 315 -20.32 1.39 2.76
CA ALA A 315 -21.57 2.10 3.03
C ALA A 315 -22.15 1.77 4.42
N ILE A 316 -22.15 0.49 4.81
CA ILE A 316 -22.62 0.06 6.14
C ILE A 316 -21.70 0.61 7.24
N ALA A 317 -20.38 0.66 7.02
CA ALA A 317 -19.46 1.25 7.99
C ALA A 317 -19.68 2.75 8.18
N VAL A 318 -20.01 3.49 7.12
CA VAL A 318 -20.44 4.91 7.25
C VAL A 318 -21.71 5.02 8.08
N MET A 319 -22.71 4.17 7.83
CA MET A 319 -23.95 4.15 8.62
C MET A 319 -23.69 3.84 10.08
N ASN A 320 -22.85 2.82 10.38
CA ASN A 320 -22.46 2.49 11.75
C ASN A 320 -21.74 3.67 12.43
N HIS A 321 -20.80 4.31 11.73
CA HIS A 321 -20.09 5.48 12.23
C HIS A 321 -21.06 6.61 12.64
N LEU A 322 -21.97 6.97 11.73
CA LEU A 322 -22.97 8.00 11.97
C LEU A 322 -23.91 7.58 13.10
N HIS A 323 -24.31 6.31 13.14
CA HIS A 323 -25.19 5.80 14.20
C HIS A 323 -24.58 5.97 15.59
N ARG A 324 -23.28 5.66 15.73
CA ARG A 324 -22.53 5.87 16.98
C ARG A 324 -22.36 7.35 17.34
N LYS A 325 -22.52 8.25 16.38
CA LYS A 325 -22.56 9.71 16.58
C LYS A 325 -23.97 10.25 16.87
N GLY A 326 -24.98 9.40 16.98
CA GLY A 326 -26.36 9.77 17.33
C GLY A 326 -27.33 9.87 16.16
N HIS A 327 -26.88 9.60 14.93
CA HIS A 327 -27.75 9.51 13.77
C HIS A 327 -28.60 8.24 13.82
N ARG A 328 -29.81 8.28 13.26
CA ARG A 328 -30.81 7.21 13.46
C ARG A 328 -31.43 6.69 12.18
N TYR A 329 -31.54 7.47 11.12
CA TYR A 329 -32.36 7.09 9.96
C TYR A 329 -31.51 6.96 8.69
N PHE A 330 -31.38 5.74 8.20
CA PHE A 330 -30.59 5.41 7.01
C PHE A 330 -31.48 4.72 5.97
N LEU A 331 -31.32 5.07 4.70
CA LEU A 331 -32.06 4.46 3.59
C LEU A 331 -31.10 3.89 2.54
N VAL A 332 -31.33 2.65 2.15
CA VAL A 332 -30.66 1.98 1.03
C VAL A 332 -31.67 1.74 -0.08
N ILE A 333 -31.37 2.25 -1.28
CA ILE A 333 -32.13 2.03 -2.50
C ILE A 333 -31.32 1.09 -3.39
N CYS A 334 -31.82 -0.11 -3.68
CA CYS A 334 -31.09 -1.10 -4.47
C CYS A 334 -32.00 -1.90 -5.42
N PRO A 335 -31.45 -2.62 -6.41
CA PRO A 335 -32.23 -3.56 -7.22
C PRO A 335 -32.96 -4.61 -6.36
N ALA A 336 -34.15 -5.04 -6.79
CA ALA A 336 -34.99 -5.98 -6.03
C ALA A 336 -34.26 -7.28 -5.65
N GLY A 337 -33.38 -7.79 -6.53
CA GLY A 337 -32.57 -8.98 -6.27
C GLY A 337 -31.49 -8.82 -5.19
N LEU A 338 -31.17 -7.59 -4.79
CA LEU A 338 -30.14 -7.29 -3.79
C LEU A 338 -30.70 -6.96 -2.39
N LEU A 339 -32.02 -6.81 -2.24
CA LEU A 339 -32.67 -6.49 -0.96
C LEU A 339 -32.25 -7.46 0.17
N LEU A 340 -32.35 -8.77 -0.10
CA LEU A 340 -32.01 -9.80 0.88
C LEU A 340 -30.51 -9.85 1.17
N ASN A 341 -29.66 -9.54 0.18
CA ASN A 341 -28.22 -9.49 0.37
C ASN A 341 -27.83 -8.32 1.29
N TRP A 342 -28.39 -7.15 1.04
CA TRP A 342 -28.21 -5.98 1.91
C TRP A 342 -28.66 -6.26 3.34
N LYS A 343 -29.84 -6.87 3.53
CA LYS A 343 -30.33 -7.25 4.86
C LYS A 343 -29.33 -8.17 5.59
N ARG A 344 -28.88 -9.23 4.91
CA ARG A 344 -27.91 -10.18 5.48
C ARG A 344 -26.59 -9.51 5.85
N GLU A 345 -26.04 -8.66 4.98
CA GLU A 345 -24.78 -7.97 5.28
C GLU A 345 -24.94 -6.97 6.42
N ILE A 346 -26.06 -6.23 6.51
CA ILE A 346 -26.31 -5.31 7.63
C ILE A 346 -26.37 -6.06 8.96
N GLU A 347 -27.18 -7.13 9.03
CA GLU A 347 -27.35 -7.94 10.23
C GLU A 347 -26.07 -8.69 10.63
N LYS A 348 -25.21 -9.00 9.65
CA LYS A 348 -23.90 -9.61 9.88
C LYS A 348 -22.86 -8.61 10.37
N LEU A 349 -22.88 -7.38 9.86
CA LEU A 349 -21.80 -6.40 10.05
C LEU A 349 -22.09 -5.41 11.18
N THR A 350 -23.35 -5.26 11.61
CA THR A 350 -23.76 -4.28 12.62
C THR A 350 -24.85 -4.83 13.54
N ASP A 351 -25.01 -4.20 14.70
CA ASP A 351 -26.16 -4.45 15.61
C ASP A 351 -27.42 -3.65 15.21
N MET A 352 -27.40 -2.93 14.08
CA MET A 352 -28.50 -2.06 13.66
C MET A 352 -29.66 -2.87 13.06
N GLN A 353 -30.89 -2.46 13.33
CA GLN A 353 -32.08 -3.10 12.76
C GLN A 353 -32.22 -2.79 11.27
N ALA A 354 -32.51 -3.83 10.47
CA ALA A 354 -32.69 -3.75 9.02
C ALA A 354 -34.14 -4.05 8.60
N TYR A 355 -34.80 -3.07 8.01
CA TYR A 355 -36.20 -3.12 7.59
C TYR A 355 -36.30 -3.22 6.07
N MET A 356 -36.94 -4.28 5.55
CA MET A 356 -37.14 -4.45 4.11
C MET A 356 -38.51 -3.90 3.70
N LEU A 357 -38.50 -2.75 3.03
CA LEU A 357 -39.71 -2.05 2.61
C LEU A 357 -40.16 -2.55 1.23
N HIS A 358 -40.65 -3.79 1.17
CA HIS A 358 -41.10 -4.42 -0.08
C HIS A 358 -42.35 -5.29 0.13
N GLY A 359 -43.22 -5.36 -0.88
CA GLY A 359 -44.40 -6.24 -0.87
C GLY A 359 -45.38 -5.93 0.27
N SER A 360 -45.75 -6.93 1.07
CA SER A 360 -46.59 -6.76 2.27
C SER A 360 -45.85 -6.12 3.46
N GLY A 361 -44.55 -5.87 3.34
CA GLY A 361 -43.67 -5.30 4.37
C GLY A 361 -43.74 -3.77 4.51
N PHE A 362 -44.69 -3.08 3.86
CA PHE A 362 -44.92 -1.66 4.12
C PHE A 362 -45.42 -1.36 5.54
N SER A 363 -45.84 -2.40 6.28
CA SER A 363 -46.08 -2.30 7.72
C SER A 363 -44.82 -1.97 8.53
N ASP A 364 -43.64 -2.39 8.05
CA ASP A 364 -42.35 -2.10 8.69
C ASP A 364 -41.91 -0.64 8.51
N TYR A 365 -42.54 0.10 7.59
CA TYR A 365 -42.21 1.50 7.35
C TYR A 365 -42.50 2.39 8.55
N GLU A 366 -43.68 2.23 9.16
CA GLU A 366 -44.07 3.00 10.35
C GLU A 366 -43.22 2.60 11.57
N ILE A 367 -42.83 1.33 11.65
CA ILE A 367 -41.93 0.84 12.70
C ILE A 367 -40.54 1.47 12.54
N TRP A 368 -39.98 1.45 11.33
CA TRP A 368 -38.69 2.10 11.05
C TRP A 368 -38.73 3.62 11.31
N LYS A 369 -39.83 4.29 10.96
CA LYS A 369 -40.04 5.72 11.27
C LYS A 369 -40.01 6.00 12.78
N SER A 370 -40.55 5.09 13.59
CA SER A 370 -40.54 5.20 15.06
C SER A 370 -39.15 4.88 15.65
N ASP A 371 -38.57 3.76 15.23
CA ASP A 371 -37.47 3.13 15.95
C ASP A 371 -36.10 3.56 15.40
N GLY A 372 -36.03 3.96 14.13
CA GLY A 372 -34.79 4.19 13.40
C GLY A 372 -34.12 2.89 12.96
N GLY A 373 -32.93 2.99 12.38
CA GLY A 373 -32.21 1.87 11.77
C GLY A 373 -32.07 2.04 10.25
N ILE A 374 -31.89 0.94 9.55
CA ILE A 374 -31.61 0.92 8.11
C ILE A 374 -32.83 0.39 7.36
N ALA A 375 -33.48 1.24 6.59
CA ALA A 375 -34.50 0.83 5.63
C ALA A 375 -33.87 0.45 4.29
N ILE A 376 -34.34 -0.65 3.71
CA ILE A 376 -33.88 -1.16 2.41
C ILE A 376 -35.10 -1.24 1.49
N ILE A 377 -35.05 -0.53 0.38
CA ILE A 377 -36.14 -0.46 -0.60
C ILE A 377 -35.62 -0.65 -2.02
N ASN A 378 -36.49 -1.15 -2.90
CA ASN A 378 -36.21 -1.18 -4.32
C ASN A 378 -36.68 0.09 -5.02
N TYR A 379 -36.10 0.39 -6.18
CA TYR A 379 -36.48 1.55 -7.00
C TYR A 379 -37.99 1.64 -7.32
N GLU A 380 -38.68 0.51 -7.40
CA GLU A 380 -40.11 0.44 -7.72
C GLU A 380 -41.03 0.66 -6.52
N GLY A 381 -40.54 0.52 -5.29
CA GLY A 381 -41.32 0.75 -4.08
C GLY A 381 -41.24 2.19 -3.56
N LEU A 382 -40.29 2.98 -4.08
CA LEU A 382 -39.98 4.30 -3.55
C LEU A 382 -41.13 5.31 -3.70
N ASP A 383 -41.97 5.14 -4.72
CA ASP A 383 -43.17 5.96 -4.96
C ASP A 383 -44.26 5.77 -3.90
N LYS A 384 -44.21 4.67 -3.14
CA LYS A 384 -45.16 4.35 -2.06
C LYS A 384 -44.71 4.89 -0.71
N ILE A 385 -43.51 5.45 -0.62
CA ILE A 385 -42.97 6.05 0.59
C ILE A 385 -43.16 7.56 0.54
N ILE A 386 -43.71 8.14 1.61
CA ILE A 386 -43.88 9.58 1.75
C ILE A 386 -43.07 10.06 2.95
N PHE A 387 -41.96 10.73 2.64
CA PHE A 387 -41.20 11.47 3.63
C PHE A 387 -41.82 12.85 3.83
N ASP A 388 -42.05 13.21 5.08
CA ASP A 388 -42.29 14.61 5.43
C ASP A 388 -41.05 15.42 5.04
N LYS A 389 -41.23 16.69 4.63
CA LYS A 389 -40.13 17.54 4.15
C LYS A 389 -38.95 17.64 5.12
N ASP A 390 -39.24 17.55 6.42
CA ASP A 390 -38.27 17.69 7.50
C ASP A 390 -37.90 16.34 8.14
N PHE A 391 -38.21 15.21 7.49
CA PHE A 391 -37.82 13.90 8.01
C PHE A 391 -36.28 13.79 8.05
N PRO A 392 -35.68 13.48 9.22
CA PRO A 392 -34.25 13.58 9.43
C PRO A 392 -33.50 12.37 8.85
N LEU A 393 -33.47 12.26 7.53
CA LEU A 393 -32.74 11.19 6.85
C LEU A 393 -31.23 11.48 6.86
N ASP A 394 -30.48 10.69 7.62
CA ASP A 394 -29.07 10.95 7.91
C ASP A 394 -28.13 10.50 6.78
N MET A 395 -28.53 9.45 6.03
CA MET A 395 -27.80 8.99 4.85
C MET A 395 -28.75 8.26 3.87
N VAL A 396 -28.52 8.47 2.57
CA VAL A 396 -29.11 7.68 1.49
C VAL A 396 -27.99 7.00 0.71
N GLY A 397 -28.01 5.67 0.67
CA GLY A 397 -27.19 4.86 -0.20
C GLY A 397 -27.99 4.43 -1.43
N VAL A 398 -27.49 4.73 -2.63
CA VAL A 398 -28.11 4.31 -3.89
C VAL A 398 -27.19 3.30 -4.57
N ASP A 399 -27.60 2.03 -4.56
CA ASP A 399 -26.85 0.94 -5.16
C ASP A 399 -27.24 0.77 -6.63
N GLU A 400 -26.26 0.42 -7.47
CA GLU A 400 -26.42 0.35 -8.92
C GLU A 400 -27.08 1.62 -9.53
N ALA A 401 -26.56 2.80 -9.16
CA ALA A 401 -27.11 4.10 -9.56
C ALA A 401 -27.24 4.33 -11.09
N HIS A 402 -26.70 3.42 -11.92
CA HIS A 402 -26.94 3.40 -13.35
C HIS A 402 -28.44 3.24 -13.71
N PHE A 403 -29.26 2.69 -12.81
CA PHE A 403 -30.73 2.65 -12.95
C PHE A 403 -31.40 4.03 -12.91
N VAL A 404 -30.69 5.07 -12.45
CA VAL A 404 -31.18 6.46 -12.27
C VAL A 404 -30.70 7.40 -13.39
N LYS A 405 -30.11 6.86 -14.47
CA LYS A 405 -29.51 7.67 -15.56
C LYS A 405 -30.48 8.58 -16.31
N ASN A 406 -31.78 8.24 -16.39
CA ASN A 406 -32.75 9.02 -17.15
C ASN A 406 -33.56 9.95 -16.24
N LYS A 407 -33.32 11.26 -16.33
CA LYS A 407 -33.99 12.31 -15.53
C LYS A 407 -35.51 12.37 -15.71
N GLU A 408 -36.04 11.84 -16.81
CA GLU A 408 -37.48 11.82 -17.08
C GLU A 408 -38.20 10.58 -16.55
N ALA A 409 -37.46 9.53 -16.18
CA ALA A 409 -38.05 8.32 -15.63
C ALA A 409 -38.64 8.60 -14.24
N GLN A 410 -39.86 8.10 -13.99
CA GLN A 410 -40.55 8.26 -12.69
C GLN A 410 -39.67 7.80 -11.51
N ARG A 411 -38.86 6.77 -11.70
CA ARG A 411 -37.90 6.24 -10.72
C ARG A 411 -36.82 7.27 -10.34
N THR A 412 -36.34 8.06 -11.28
CA THR A 412 -35.34 9.12 -11.07
C THR A 412 -35.93 10.38 -10.46
N ARG A 413 -37.23 10.63 -10.66
CA ARG A 413 -37.92 11.76 -9.99
C ARG A 413 -38.24 11.45 -8.53
N ASN A 414 -38.35 10.17 -8.19
CA ASN A 414 -38.67 9.70 -6.84
C ASN A 414 -37.42 9.39 -6.00
N THR A 415 -36.29 9.09 -6.64
CA THR A 415 -34.96 8.89 -6.03
C THR A 415 -34.27 10.23 -5.84
#